data_AF-A0A8T1KPX0-F1
#
_entry.id   AF-A0A8T1KPX0-F1
#
_cell.length_a   1.000
_cell.length_b   1.000
_cell.length_c   1.000
_cell.angle_alpha   90.00
_cell.angle_beta   90.00
_cell.angle_gamma   90.00
#
_symmetry.space_group_name_H-M   'P 1'
#
loop_
_entity.id
_entity.type
_entity.pdbx_description
1 polymer ?
#
loop_
_entity_poly.entity_id
_entity_poly.type
_entity_poly.pdbx_seq_one_letter_code
_entity_poly.pdbx_strand_id
1 'polypeptide(L)'
;MALLQHHNILAMATVLLVTTVQAGYVDLYKDADYKNKLVRVYDVEVDNCYSFACDALDNTITSARWGGLPEKTSKGDDTMISFYVDRDCREHDIWWRTKTQSDDDLYFPSNFKLDGINDQISSFMVWDTKKILGSWAECAFPDYENLDASGSGTNSTVGY
;
A
#
# COMPACT_ATOMS: atom_id res chain seq x y z
N MET A 1 44.29 -49.28 -34.49
CA MET A 1 43.25 -49.26 -33.45
C MET A 1 43.15 -47.83 -32.96
N ALA A 2 42.21 -47.03 -33.47
CA ALA A 2 42.02 -45.64 -33.06
C ALA A 2 40.71 -45.57 -32.27
N LEU A 3 40.81 -45.21 -30.99
CA LEU A 3 39.69 -45.07 -30.06
C LEU A 3 38.99 -43.74 -30.31
N LEU A 4 37.73 -43.78 -30.74
CA LEU A 4 36.83 -42.62 -30.79
C LEU A 4 36.46 -42.21 -29.36
N GLN A 5 36.93 -41.03 -28.91
CA GLN A 5 36.49 -40.43 -27.65
C GLN A 5 35.11 -39.78 -27.86
N HIS A 6 34.07 -40.41 -27.32
CA HIS A 6 32.76 -39.79 -27.18
C HIS A 6 32.79 -38.78 -26.03
N HIS A 7 32.61 -37.50 -26.34
CA HIS A 7 32.39 -36.46 -25.35
C HIS A 7 30.89 -36.37 -25.05
N ASN A 8 30.47 -36.81 -23.86
CA ASN A 8 29.12 -36.57 -23.34
C ASN A 8 29.03 -35.12 -22.88
N ILE A 9 28.45 -34.26 -23.72
CA ILE A 9 28.15 -32.87 -23.35
C ILE A 9 26.87 -32.88 -22.52
N LEU A 10 27.00 -32.75 -21.20
CA LEU A 10 25.88 -32.57 -20.27
C LEU A 10 25.41 -31.10 -20.37
N ALA A 11 24.30 -30.86 -21.08
CA ALA A 11 23.70 -29.52 -21.16
C ALA A 11 22.97 -29.20 -19.84
N MET A 12 23.62 -28.47 -18.94
CA MET A 12 22.99 -27.94 -17.73
C MET A 12 22.13 -26.73 -18.12
N ALA A 13 20.82 -26.93 -18.24
CA ALA A 13 19.88 -25.83 -18.43
C ALA A 13 19.72 -25.06 -17.12
N THR A 14 20.36 -23.89 -17.01
CA THR A 14 20.15 -22.96 -15.91
C THR A 14 18.77 -22.30 -16.07
N VAL A 15 17.81 -22.72 -15.25
CA VAL A 15 16.51 -22.05 -15.13
C VAL A 15 16.73 -20.75 -14.35
N LEU A 16 16.71 -19.61 -15.06
CA LEU A 16 16.61 -18.31 -14.41
C LEU A 16 15.19 -18.16 -13.85
N LEU A 17 15.03 -18.32 -12.54
CA LEU A 17 13.82 -17.93 -11.83
C LEU A 17 13.77 -16.40 -11.78
N VAL A 18 12.99 -15.81 -12.68
CA VAL A 18 12.65 -14.39 -12.59
C VAL A 18 11.65 -14.24 -11.45
N THR A 19 12.13 -13.86 -10.26
CA THR A 19 11.24 -13.46 -9.16
C THR A 19 10.64 -12.10 -9.51
N THR A 20 9.36 -12.06 -9.87
CA THR A 20 8.63 -10.80 -9.93
C THR A 20 8.52 -10.26 -8.50
N VAL A 21 9.26 -9.20 -8.17
CA VAL A 21 8.98 -8.41 -6.96
C VAL A 21 7.61 -7.79 -7.19
N GLN A 22 6.59 -8.36 -6.55
CA GLN A 22 5.27 -7.73 -6.53
C GLN A 22 5.39 -6.51 -5.64
N ALA A 23 5.12 -5.33 -6.20
CA ALA A 23 5.06 -4.11 -5.42
C ALA A 23 3.95 -4.23 -4.37
N GLY A 24 4.26 -3.84 -3.14
CA GLY A 24 3.37 -4.04 -2.01
C GLY A 24 2.16 -3.11 -2.05
N TYR A 25 1.08 -3.50 -1.38
CA TYR A 25 -0.17 -2.75 -1.36
C TYR A 25 -0.80 -2.73 0.03
N VAL A 26 -1.64 -1.72 0.29
CA VAL A 26 -2.49 -1.60 1.48
C VAL A 26 -3.94 -1.41 1.05
N ASP A 27 -4.83 -2.25 1.58
CA ASP A 27 -6.28 -2.14 1.44
C ASP A 27 -6.87 -1.48 2.69
N LEU A 28 -7.70 -0.46 2.47
CA LEU A 28 -8.39 0.29 3.50
C LEU A 28 -9.90 0.06 3.42
N TYR A 29 -10.55 -0.09 4.56
CA TYR A 29 -11.94 -0.50 4.65
C TYR A 29 -12.73 0.41 5.59
N LYS A 30 -13.96 0.71 5.20
CA LYS A 30 -14.88 1.55 5.97
C LYS A 30 -15.42 0.84 7.22
N ASP A 31 -15.53 -0.48 7.16
CA ASP A 31 -16.14 -1.26 8.24
C ASP A 31 -15.17 -2.31 8.79
N ALA A 32 -15.49 -2.79 10.00
CA ALA A 32 -14.74 -3.85 10.66
C ALA A 32 -14.82 -5.16 9.87
N ASP A 33 -13.86 -6.04 10.14
CA ASP A 33 -13.69 -7.33 9.48
C ASP A 33 -13.56 -7.19 7.95
N TYR A 34 -12.91 -6.11 7.50
CA TYR A 34 -12.49 -5.92 6.11
C TYR A 34 -13.68 -5.83 5.14
N LYS A 35 -14.77 -5.22 5.60
CA LYS A 35 -15.99 -5.00 4.83
C LYS A 35 -15.97 -3.60 4.22
N ASN A 36 -16.64 -3.46 3.07
CA ASN A 36 -16.78 -2.19 2.36
C ASN A 36 -15.43 -1.50 2.10
N LYS A 37 -14.66 -2.12 1.20
CA LYS A 37 -13.36 -1.61 0.77
C LYS A 37 -13.50 -0.19 0.21
N LEU A 38 -12.69 0.73 0.74
CA LEU A 38 -12.60 2.11 0.29
C LEU A 38 -11.63 2.23 -0.88
N VAL A 39 -10.39 1.81 -0.67
CA VAL A 39 -9.30 1.96 -1.65
C VAL A 39 -8.25 0.87 -1.48
N ARG A 40 -7.47 0.64 -2.54
CA ARG A 40 -6.16 -0.01 -2.48
C ARG A 40 -5.10 1.02 -2.85
N VAL A 41 -4.13 1.24 -1.96
CA VAL A 41 -2.92 1.99 -2.26
C VAL A 41 -1.89 0.99 -2.79
N TYR A 42 -1.44 1.19 -4.02
CA TYR A 42 -0.45 0.34 -4.70
C TYR A 42 0.95 0.93 -4.56
N ASP A 43 1.95 0.12 -4.92
CA ASP A 43 3.35 0.54 -5.00
C ASP A 43 3.84 1.23 -3.72
N VAL A 44 3.46 0.65 -2.58
CA VAL A 44 3.76 1.22 -1.26
C VAL A 44 5.26 1.13 -1.00
N GLU A 45 5.89 2.30 -0.93
CA GLU A 45 7.30 2.48 -0.63
C GLU A 45 7.49 2.70 0.88
N VAL A 46 8.58 2.15 1.41
CA VAL A 46 8.95 2.35 2.81
C VAL A 46 9.36 3.80 3.07
N ASP A 47 9.16 4.25 4.30
CA ASP A 47 9.55 5.56 4.80
C ASP A 47 8.89 6.74 4.05
N ASN A 48 7.79 6.49 3.30
CA ASN A 48 6.93 7.51 2.72
C ASN A 48 5.61 7.64 3.51
N CYS A 49 5.15 8.87 3.71
CA CYS A 49 3.89 9.16 4.39
C CYS A 49 2.73 9.26 3.39
N TYR A 50 1.75 8.38 3.51
CA TYR A 50 0.55 8.35 2.66
C TYR A 50 -0.58 9.09 3.38
N SER A 51 -0.80 10.36 3.01
CA SER A 51 -1.75 11.27 3.62
C SER A 51 -3.13 11.16 2.95
N PHE A 52 -4.20 11.02 3.72
CA PHE A 52 -5.56 10.98 3.18
C PHE A 52 -6.09 12.41 2.98
N ALA A 53 -6.21 12.84 1.72
CA ALA A 53 -6.54 14.22 1.38
C ALA A 53 -8.01 14.47 0.99
N CYS A 54 -8.88 13.48 1.18
CA CYS A 54 -10.31 13.53 0.84
C CYS A 54 -11.16 13.04 2.01
N ASP A 55 -12.36 13.62 2.18
CA ASP A 55 -13.33 13.19 3.20
C ASP A 55 -13.81 11.74 3.02
N ALA A 56 -13.63 11.16 1.83
CA ALA A 56 -13.96 9.77 1.57
C ALA A 56 -13.02 8.79 2.32
N LEU A 57 -11.80 9.21 2.63
CA LEU A 57 -10.78 8.38 3.31
C LEU A 57 -10.39 8.94 4.69
N ASP A 58 -10.27 10.25 4.81
CA ASP A 58 -9.85 10.89 6.05
C ASP A 58 -10.88 10.64 7.15
N ASN A 59 -10.43 10.10 8.29
CA ASN A 59 -11.30 9.80 9.43
C ASN A 59 -12.45 8.82 9.13
N THR A 60 -12.30 7.92 8.14
CA THR A 60 -13.37 6.94 7.79
C THR A 60 -12.97 5.46 7.92
N ILE A 61 -11.69 5.19 8.18
CA ILE A 61 -11.13 3.84 8.10
C ILE A 61 -11.36 3.10 9.43
N THR A 62 -11.87 1.88 9.33
CA THR A 62 -12.17 0.99 10.47
C THR A 62 -11.37 -0.32 10.43
N SER A 63 -10.88 -0.76 9.28
CA SER A 63 -9.96 -1.90 9.20
C SER A 63 -9.01 -1.80 8.00
N ALA A 64 -7.91 -2.56 8.03
CA ALA A 64 -6.92 -2.57 6.96
C ALA A 64 -6.28 -3.95 6.74
N ARG A 65 -5.82 -4.21 5.51
CA ARG A 65 -4.99 -5.38 5.14
C ARG A 65 -3.88 -4.95 4.21
N TRP A 66 -2.84 -5.75 4.08
CA TRP A 66 -1.76 -5.49 3.13
C TRP A 66 -1.19 -6.79 2.58
N GLY A 67 -0.42 -6.68 1.51
CA GLY A 67 0.28 -7.80 0.90
C GLY A 67 1.45 -7.33 0.06
N GLY A 68 2.48 -8.17 -0.05
CA GLY A 68 3.69 -7.83 -0.81
C GLY A 68 4.53 -6.71 -0.20
N LEU A 69 4.22 -6.28 1.03
CA LEU A 69 5.07 -5.32 1.75
C LEU A 69 6.37 -6.00 2.20
N PRO A 70 7.49 -5.27 2.30
CA PRO A 70 8.71 -5.81 2.85
C PRO A 70 8.50 -6.22 4.31
N GLU A 71 8.97 -7.41 4.68
CA GLU A 71 8.81 -7.97 6.03
C GLU A 71 10.02 -7.72 6.93
N LYS A 72 11.14 -7.36 6.31
CA LYS A 72 12.40 -7.07 6.97
C LYS A 72 12.92 -5.72 6.52
N THR A 73 13.46 -4.98 7.49
CA THR A 73 14.18 -3.73 7.28
C THR A 73 15.55 -4.01 6.66
N SER A 74 16.23 -2.97 6.16
CA SER A 74 17.62 -3.02 5.71
C SER A 74 18.61 -3.56 6.76
N LYS A 75 18.24 -3.53 8.04
CA LYS A 75 19.04 -4.04 9.17
C LYS A 75 18.64 -5.45 9.62
N GLY A 76 17.59 -6.03 9.06
CA GLY A 76 17.10 -7.37 9.39
C GLY A 76 16.06 -7.44 10.51
N ASP A 77 15.67 -6.30 11.10
CA ASP A 77 14.53 -6.22 12.02
C ASP A 77 13.20 -6.36 11.27
N ASP A 78 12.10 -6.65 11.97
CA ASP A 78 10.77 -6.69 11.38
C ASP A 78 10.35 -5.30 10.88
N THR A 79 9.93 -5.20 9.62
CA THR A 79 9.28 -4.01 9.09
C THR A 79 7.89 -3.87 9.70
N MET A 80 7.46 -2.64 9.94
CA MET A 80 6.13 -2.36 10.45
C MET A 80 5.38 -1.38 9.54
N ILE A 81 4.06 -1.37 9.70
CA ILE A 81 3.15 -0.38 9.18
C ILE A 81 2.51 0.34 10.38
N SER A 82 2.55 1.67 10.36
CA SER A 82 1.90 2.55 11.34
C SER A 82 0.72 3.25 10.69
N PHE A 83 -0.38 3.36 11.43
CA PHE A 83 -1.54 4.19 11.09
C PHE A 83 -1.61 5.35 12.07
N TYR A 84 -1.71 6.57 11.56
CA TYR A 84 -1.64 7.81 12.33
C TYR A 84 -2.96 8.55 12.27
N VAL A 85 -3.28 9.26 13.35
CA VAL A 85 -4.43 10.18 13.36
C VAL A 85 -4.11 11.54 12.78
N ASP A 86 -2.82 11.85 12.60
CA ASP A 86 -2.38 13.05 11.91
C ASP A 86 -2.13 12.77 10.42
N ARG A 87 -2.02 13.86 9.64
CA ARG A 87 -1.88 13.79 8.18
C ARG A 87 -0.43 13.69 7.72
N ASP A 88 0.52 13.97 8.59
CA ASP A 88 1.95 14.07 8.29
C ASP A 88 2.79 12.95 8.90
N CYS A 89 2.15 11.89 9.42
CA CYS A 89 2.78 10.69 9.96
C CYS A 89 3.76 10.97 11.10
N ARG A 90 3.40 11.81 12.08
CA ARG A 90 4.31 12.23 13.16
C ARG A 90 3.82 11.88 14.55
N GLU A 91 2.52 12.00 14.79
CA GLU A 91 1.94 11.93 16.12
C GLU A 91 0.77 10.96 16.20
N HIS A 92 0.70 10.28 17.36
CA HIS A 92 -0.31 9.32 17.74
C HIS A 92 -0.60 8.26 16.67
N ASP A 93 0.28 7.24 16.65
CA ASP A 93 0.15 6.06 15.82
C ASP A 93 -0.03 4.77 16.61
N ILE A 94 -0.62 3.79 15.94
CA ILE A 94 -0.57 2.38 16.32
C ILE A 94 0.07 1.61 15.17
N TRP A 95 0.82 0.56 15.48
CA TRP A 95 1.63 -0.17 14.49
C TRP A 95 1.46 -1.68 14.54
N TRP A 96 1.63 -2.29 13.37
CA TRP A 96 1.58 -3.74 13.15
C TRP A 96 2.79 -4.20 12.34
N ARG A 97 3.22 -5.45 12.53
CA ARG A 97 4.28 -6.04 11.71
C ARG A 97 3.76 -6.32 10.31
N THR A 98 4.51 -5.94 9.27
CA THR A 98 4.09 -6.25 7.89
C THR A 98 4.12 -7.74 7.59
N LYS A 99 4.99 -8.50 8.28
CA LYS A 99 5.09 -9.96 8.20
C LYS A 99 3.78 -10.70 8.54
N THR A 100 2.78 -10.03 9.12
CA THR A 100 1.43 -10.59 9.30
C THR A 100 0.88 -11.22 8.02
N GLN A 101 1.29 -10.75 6.83
CA GLN A 101 0.86 -11.29 5.55
C GLN A 101 1.40 -12.70 5.23
N SER A 102 2.47 -13.14 5.90
CA SER A 102 3.15 -14.43 5.69
C SER A 102 3.10 -15.36 6.89
N ASP A 103 2.51 -14.90 8.01
CA ASP A 103 2.29 -15.70 9.21
C ASP A 103 0.98 -16.50 9.09
N ASP A 104 0.92 -17.68 9.70
CA ASP A 104 -0.28 -18.55 9.65
C ASP A 104 -1.46 -17.91 10.41
N ASP A 105 -1.15 -17.08 11.42
CA ASP A 105 -2.09 -16.22 12.11
C ASP A 105 -2.00 -14.80 11.55
N LEU A 106 -2.84 -14.50 10.55
CA LEU A 106 -2.91 -13.18 9.91
C LEU A 106 -3.44 -12.11 10.90
N TYR A 107 -2.56 -11.47 11.67
CA TYR A 107 -2.89 -10.37 12.60
C TYR A 107 -2.96 -9.01 11.90
N PHE A 108 -3.85 -8.89 10.91
CA PHE A 108 -4.21 -7.58 10.37
C PHE A 108 -5.16 -6.85 11.36
N PRO A 109 -5.20 -5.51 11.38
CA PRO A 109 -6.17 -4.77 12.17
C PRO A 109 -7.58 -4.96 11.58
N SER A 110 -8.33 -5.93 12.11
CA SER A 110 -9.72 -6.18 11.70
C SER A 110 -10.69 -5.13 12.24
N ASN A 111 -10.32 -4.37 13.28
CA ASN A 111 -11.18 -3.38 13.90
C ASN A 111 -10.39 -2.37 14.73
N PHE A 112 -10.09 -1.20 14.14
CA PHE A 112 -9.34 -0.12 14.78
C PHE A 112 -10.02 0.47 16.02
N LYS A 113 -11.32 0.20 16.24
CA LYS A 113 -12.01 0.53 17.49
C LYS A 113 -11.40 -0.15 18.71
N LEU A 114 -10.84 -1.35 18.55
CA LEU A 114 -10.18 -2.06 19.64
C LEU A 114 -8.86 -1.39 20.05
N ASP A 115 -8.27 -0.63 19.13
CA ASP A 115 -7.00 0.09 19.32
C ASP A 115 -7.20 1.58 19.64
N GLY A 116 -8.45 2.06 19.67
CA GLY A 116 -8.81 3.43 20.05
C GLY A 116 -8.68 4.48 18.94
N ILE A 117 -8.36 4.09 17.70
CA ILE A 117 -8.11 4.99 16.57
C ILE A 117 -9.18 4.90 15.45
N ASN A 118 -10.34 4.29 15.74
CA ASN A 118 -11.43 4.18 14.76
C ASN A 118 -11.88 5.54 14.24
N ASP A 119 -12.15 5.65 12.93
CA ASP A 119 -12.65 6.86 12.28
C ASP A 119 -11.83 8.12 12.61
N GLN A 120 -10.54 7.94 12.88
CA GLN A 120 -9.60 9.02 13.23
C GLN A 120 -8.34 8.96 12.37
N ILE A 121 -8.18 7.92 11.56
CA ILE A 121 -6.95 7.70 10.79
C ILE A 121 -6.91 8.66 9.61
N SER A 122 -5.80 9.38 9.51
CA SER A 122 -5.54 10.40 8.48
C SER A 122 -4.31 10.12 7.64
N SER A 123 -3.45 9.17 8.05
CA SER A 123 -2.33 8.72 7.22
C SER A 123 -1.80 7.35 7.63
N PHE A 124 -0.95 6.77 6.78
CA PHE A 124 -0.15 5.60 7.14
C PHE A 124 1.27 5.68 6.58
N MET A 125 2.17 4.90 7.20
CA MET A 125 3.54 4.72 6.71
C MET A 125 4.02 3.31 7.01
N VAL A 126 4.60 2.66 6.01
CA VAL A 126 5.43 1.46 6.21
C VAL A 126 6.85 1.95 6.45
N TRP A 127 7.54 1.51 7.50
CA TRP A 127 8.84 2.09 7.86
C TRP A 127 9.98 1.08 7.96
N ASP A 128 11.14 1.49 7.44
CA ASP A 128 12.46 0.87 7.66
C ASP A 128 13.21 1.68 8.73
N THR A 129 13.35 2.99 8.51
CA THR A 129 14.08 3.88 9.41
C THR A 129 13.19 4.79 10.27
N LYS A 130 11.88 4.83 10.00
CA LYS A 130 10.88 5.76 10.57
C LYS A 130 11.11 7.23 10.22
N LYS A 131 12.03 7.53 9.30
CA LYS A 131 12.22 8.90 8.81
C LYS A 131 11.32 9.10 7.61
N ILE A 132 10.60 10.21 7.57
CA ILE A 132 9.79 10.56 6.40
C ILE A 132 10.74 11.02 5.29
N LEU A 133 10.85 10.22 4.23
CA LEU A 133 11.64 10.51 3.02
C LEU A 133 10.81 11.24 1.96
N GLY A 134 9.49 11.08 1.99
CA GLY A 134 8.54 11.73 1.11
C GLY A 134 7.12 11.66 1.65
N SER A 135 6.20 12.38 1.02
CA SER A 135 4.77 12.32 1.34
C SER A 135 3.94 12.32 0.08
N TRP A 136 2.98 11.40 0.00
CA TRP A 136 2.04 11.25 -1.10
C TRP A 136 0.65 11.55 -0.57
N ALA A 137 -0.14 12.27 -1.35
CA ALA A 137 -1.50 12.63 -0.98
C ALA A 137 -2.46 11.72 -1.75
N GLU A 138 -3.10 10.81 -1.03
CA GLU A 138 -4.16 9.95 -1.56
C GLU A 138 -5.43 10.77 -1.75
N CYS A 139 -6.12 10.56 -2.87
CA CYS A 139 -7.20 11.42 -3.38
C CYS A 139 -6.80 12.86 -3.74
N ALA A 140 -5.53 13.18 -4.02
CA ALA A 140 -5.13 14.56 -4.31
C ALA A 140 -5.60 15.16 -5.65
N PHE A 141 -6.54 14.54 -6.35
CA PHE A 141 -7.03 15.05 -7.64
C PHE A 141 -8.36 15.80 -7.44
N PRO A 142 -8.41 17.13 -7.68
CA PRO A 142 -9.63 17.75 -8.16
C PRO A 142 -9.88 17.27 -9.60
N ASP A 143 -11.13 16.98 -9.94
CA ASP A 143 -11.62 16.47 -11.21
C ASP A 143 -10.76 16.84 -12.44
N TYR A 144 -10.01 15.87 -12.98
CA TYR A 144 -9.63 15.90 -14.39
C TYR A 144 -10.77 15.27 -15.20
N GLU A 145 -11.83 16.04 -15.40
CA GLU A 145 -12.82 15.77 -16.44
C GLU A 145 -13.10 17.09 -17.17
N ASN A 146 -12.14 17.53 -17.99
CA ASN A 146 -12.36 18.51 -19.05
C ASN A 146 -11.15 18.57 -19.99
N LEU A 147 -10.86 17.47 -20.68
CA LEU A 147 -10.15 17.50 -21.96
C LEU A 147 -10.77 16.40 -22.84
N ASP A 148 -11.87 16.75 -23.51
CA ASP A 148 -12.10 16.50 -24.94
C ASP A 148 -13.59 16.52 -25.30
N ALA A 149 -14.09 17.68 -25.75
CA ALA A 149 -15.10 17.75 -26.83
C ALA A 149 -15.27 19.18 -27.34
N SER A 150 -14.85 19.39 -28.59
CA SER A 150 -15.11 20.59 -29.38
C SER A 150 -16.61 20.85 -29.52
N GLY A 151 -17.07 22.11 -29.41
CA GLY A 151 -18.41 22.46 -29.86
C GLY A 151 -18.93 23.81 -29.38
N SER A 152 -18.86 24.80 -30.27
CA SER A 152 -19.72 25.99 -30.37
C SER A 152 -21.05 25.98 -29.59
N GLY A 153 -21.29 27.03 -28.79
CA GLY A 153 -22.62 27.66 -28.71
C GLY A 153 -23.39 27.62 -27.37
N THR A 154 -23.56 28.82 -26.81
CA THR A 154 -24.75 29.35 -26.07
C THR A 154 -25.21 28.76 -24.73
N ASN A 155 -25.23 29.67 -23.73
CA ASN A 155 -26.09 29.82 -22.54
C ASN A 155 -26.95 28.64 -22.07
N SER A 156 -26.84 28.31 -20.78
CA SER A 156 -28.01 28.11 -19.90
C SER A 156 -27.67 28.32 -18.42
N THR A 157 -28.55 29.07 -17.77
CA THR A 157 -28.63 29.44 -16.36
C THR A 157 -29.29 28.33 -15.52
N VAL A 158 -29.43 28.60 -14.20
CA VAL A 158 -30.28 27.98 -13.15
C VAL A 158 -29.45 27.07 -12.21
N GLY A 159 -29.29 27.36 -10.91
CA GLY A 159 -30.30 27.61 -9.86
C GLY A 159 -30.66 26.25 -9.24
N TYR A 160 -30.49 25.97 -7.95
CA TYR A 160 -30.98 26.65 -6.73
C TYR A 160 -29.97 26.58 -5.59
#